data_AF-A0A8B8C6L2-F1
#
_entry.id   AF-A0A8B8C6L2-F1
#
_cell.length_a   1.000
_cell.length_b   1.000
_cell.length_c   1.000
_cell.angle_alpha   90.00
_cell.angle_beta   90.00
_cell.angle_gamma   90.00
#
_symmetry.space_group_name_H-M   'P 1'
#
loop_
_entity.id
_entity.type
_entity.pdbx_description
1 polymer ?
#
loop_
_entity_poly.entity_id
_entity_poly.type
_entity_poly.pdbx_seq_one_letter_code
_entity_poly.pdbx_strand_id
1 'polypeptide(L)'
;MYAVVLLVCCSWVALLCPFAQAYENLALHQPTWQSSTFTLESIPGVSNTADRAVDGQYTGECAVSFRGQTAEWRVDLGALKNIHHVFIQYATINITWDENNPFTNFFLGFSVYISNATNKENGVLCFRDTNYTNATIPNPVNITCPYHGRYIIYYNNRTHPPYPEGYSKYACHLLCEVEVYGCDVNTYGVDCKRCGNCSGGAQCDHVTGTCPNGCDPGMYGDECDRECVNKTYGMECKEQCGNCSNGEPCHHVDGSCRYGCDVGVHGRTCDEACQPGRYGINCATLCGPNCQGCNRFTGVCEFGCLPGWTGPSCEKRSKYMFRLRLSY
;
A
#
# COMPACT_ATOMS: atom_id res chain seq x y z
N MET A 1 33.94 56.21 -17.82
CA MET A 1 34.21 55.26 -16.71
C MET A 1 32.87 54.69 -16.29
N TYR A 2 32.52 53.51 -16.80
CA TYR A 2 31.27 52.83 -16.48
C TYR A 2 31.52 51.87 -15.31
N ALA A 3 30.73 51.99 -14.26
CA ALA A 3 30.71 51.05 -13.15
C ALA A 3 29.89 49.82 -13.55
N VAL A 4 30.54 48.66 -13.59
CA VAL A 4 29.88 47.36 -13.73
C VAL A 4 29.63 46.83 -12.32
N VAL A 5 28.36 46.76 -11.93
CA VAL A 5 27.92 46.05 -10.73
C VAL A 5 27.79 44.57 -11.10
N LEU A 6 28.68 43.74 -10.58
CA LEU A 6 28.59 42.28 -10.66
C LEU A 6 27.53 41.81 -9.66
N LEU A 7 26.31 41.54 -10.17
CA LEU A 7 25.30 40.75 -9.47
C LEU A 7 25.66 39.28 -9.62
N VAL A 8 26.21 38.69 -8.56
CA VAL A 8 26.34 37.24 -8.43
C VAL A 8 24.98 36.68 -7.99
N CYS A 9 24.22 36.15 -8.94
CA CYS A 9 23.03 35.37 -8.63
C CYS A 9 23.46 33.99 -8.10
N CYS A 10 23.38 33.77 -6.78
CA CYS A 10 23.42 32.43 -6.19
C CYS A 10 22.21 31.63 -6.66
N SER A 11 22.40 30.75 -7.63
CA SER A 11 21.41 29.75 -8.02
C SER A 11 21.23 28.73 -6.90
N TRP A 12 20.19 28.92 -6.08
CA TRP A 12 19.67 27.90 -5.17
C TRP A 12 18.97 26.82 -6.00
N VAL A 13 19.74 25.90 -6.58
CA VAL A 13 19.17 24.61 -6.98
C VAL A 13 19.16 23.78 -5.71
N ALA A 14 18.06 23.86 -4.96
CA ALA A 14 17.76 22.86 -3.96
C ALA A 14 17.61 21.53 -4.71
N LEU A 15 18.65 20.69 -4.63
CA LEU A 15 18.55 19.27 -4.93
C LEU A 15 17.47 18.72 -3.99
N LEU A 16 16.23 18.66 -4.47
CA LEU A 16 15.20 17.83 -3.89
C LEU A 16 15.68 16.39 -4.11
N CYS A 17 16.50 15.91 -3.17
CA CYS A 17 16.73 14.49 -3.05
C CYS A 17 15.35 13.91 -2.72
N PRO A 18 14.71 13.13 -3.61
CA PRO A 18 13.52 12.40 -3.20
C PRO A 18 13.96 11.59 -1.98
N PHE A 19 13.29 11.78 -0.85
CA PHE A 19 13.47 10.93 0.32
C PHE A 19 13.08 9.52 -0.14
N ALA A 20 14.09 8.73 -0.52
CA ALA A 20 13.90 7.31 -0.72
C ALA A 20 13.66 6.75 0.68
N GLN A 21 12.38 6.54 0.99
CA GLN A 21 11.99 5.87 2.21
C GLN A 21 12.45 4.43 2.05
N ALA A 22 13.18 3.90 3.03
CA ALA A 22 13.65 2.52 3.02
C ALA A 22 13.32 1.92 4.39
N TYR A 23 13.57 0.64 4.59
CA TYR A 23 13.46 0.08 5.93
C TYR A 23 14.30 0.87 6.93
N GLU A 24 13.64 1.33 7.98
CA GLU A 24 14.25 2.05 9.09
C GLU A 24 14.24 1.17 10.34
N ASN A 25 15.18 1.40 11.27
CA ASN A 25 15.10 0.81 12.59
C ASN A 25 13.98 1.50 13.39
N LEU A 26 12.79 0.91 13.33
CA LEU A 26 11.57 1.40 13.97
C LEU A 26 11.63 1.38 15.50
N ALA A 27 12.52 0.57 16.08
CA ALA A 27 12.68 0.44 17.53
C ALA A 27 13.61 1.51 18.13
N LEU A 28 14.44 2.17 17.31
CA LEU A 28 15.44 3.12 17.79
C LEU A 28 14.81 4.21 18.66
N HIS A 29 15.30 4.32 19.90
CA HIS A 29 14.85 5.25 20.94
C HIS A 29 13.36 5.16 21.30
N GLN A 30 12.70 4.06 20.97
CA GLN A 30 11.30 3.85 21.31
C GLN A 30 11.11 3.50 22.79
N PRO A 31 9.90 3.74 23.35
CA PRO A 31 9.57 3.32 24.70
C PRO A 31 9.66 1.80 24.86
N THR A 32 10.30 1.37 25.95
CA THR A 32 10.49 -0.05 26.26
C THR A 32 9.99 -0.40 27.64
N TRP A 33 9.79 -1.69 27.87
CA TRP A 33 9.46 -2.24 29.17
C TRP A 33 10.09 -3.63 29.29
N GLN A 34 10.49 -3.99 30.51
CA GLN A 34 10.91 -5.35 30.84
C GLN A 34 10.29 -5.80 32.15
N SER A 35 10.03 -7.11 32.27
CA SER A 35 9.35 -7.68 33.43
C SER A 35 10.15 -7.55 34.72
N SER A 36 11.47 -7.44 34.62
CA SER A 36 12.36 -7.23 35.75
C SER A 36 13.69 -6.63 35.30
N THR A 37 14.34 -5.87 36.18
CA THR A 37 15.62 -5.18 35.88
C THR A 37 16.69 -5.62 36.85
N PHE A 38 17.80 -6.16 36.33
CA PHE A 38 18.95 -6.48 37.15
C PHE A 38 19.73 -5.21 37.50
N THR A 39 19.72 -4.82 38.77
CA THR A 39 20.50 -3.70 39.29
C THR A 39 21.72 -4.20 40.05
N LEU A 40 22.91 -3.83 39.59
CA LEU A 40 24.15 -4.11 40.31
C LEU A 40 24.47 -2.89 41.18
N GLU A 41 24.21 -2.98 42.49
CA GLU A 41 24.44 -1.86 43.44
C GLU A 41 25.92 -1.42 43.53
N SER A 42 26.86 -2.18 42.95
CA SER A 42 28.30 -2.02 43.14
C SER A 42 29.06 -1.28 42.02
N ILE A 43 28.42 -0.91 40.90
CA ILE A 43 29.07 -0.13 39.82
C ILE A 43 28.26 1.15 39.52
N PRO A 44 28.68 2.30 40.04
CA PRO A 44 28.06 3.59 39.70
C PRO A 44 28.17 3.85 38.19
N GLY A 45 27.04 4.12 37.54
CA GLY A 45 26.97 4.54 36.13
C GLY A 45 26.58 3.46 35.13
N VAL A 46 26.46 2.19 35.52
CA VAL A 46 25.97 1.12 34.62
C VAL A 46 24.45 1.02 34.71
N SER A 47 23.75 1.29 33.61
CA SER A 47 22.29 1.10 33.49
C SER A 47 21.97 -0.17 32.71
N ASN A 48 21.03 -0.98 33.23
CA ASN A 48 20.53 -2.21 32.58
C ASN A 48 19.04 -2.12 32.25
N THR A 49 18.54 -0.89 32.13
CA THR A 49 17.14 -0.61 31.85
C THR A 49 16.75 -1.05 30.44
N ALA A 50 15.44 -1.20 30.20
CA ALA A 50 14.93 -1.78 28.96
C ALA A 50 15.30 -0.98 27.70
N ASP A 51 15.52 0.34 27.83
CA ASP A 51 15.89 1.26 26.74
C ASP A 51 17.28 1.00 26.17
N ARG A 52 18.18 0.38 26.95
CA ARG A 52 19.53 0.04 26.49
C ARG A 52 19.53 -0.87 25.27
N ALA A 53 18.48 -1.68 25.09
CA ALA A 53 18.37 -2.56 23.93
C ALA A 53 17.97 -1.84 22.65
N VAL A 54 17.63 -0.56 22.68
CA VAL A 54 17.15 0.19 21.49
C VAL A 54 17.78 1.58 21.41
N ASP A 55 18.92 1.79 22.03
CA ASP A 55 19.60 3.08 22.06
C ASP A 55 20.57 3.27 20.88
N GLY A 56 20.77 2.25 20.05
CA GLY A 56 21.67 2.26 18.90
C GLY A 56 23.15 2.28 19.31
N GLN A 57 23.47 2.05 20.58
CA GLN A 57 24.83 2.01 21.09
C GLN A 57 25.27 0.57 21.29
N TYR A 58 26.14 0.12 20.39
CA TYR A 58 26.80 -1.19 20.47
C TYR A 58 27.89 -1.26 21.57
N THR A 59 27.86 -0.35 22.55
CA THR A 59 28.96 -0.01 23.48
C THR A 59 28.97 -0.84 24.77
N GLY A 60 28.11 -1.85 24.89
CA GLY A 60 28.18 -2.88 25.94
C GLY A 60 27.26 -2.66 27.15
N GLU A 61 26.44 -1.62 27.14
CA GLU A 61 25.29 -1.50 28.04
C GLU A 61 24.11 -2.26 27.44
N CYS A 62 23.45 -3.12 28.23
CA CYS A 62 22.42 -4.03 27.70
C CYS A 62 21.19 -4.02 28.62
N ALA A 63 20.02 -4.30 28.07
CA ALA A 63 18.82 -4.55 28.85
C ALA A 63 18.91 -5.92 29.53
N VAL A 64 19.05 -5.93 30.85
CA VAL A 64 19.28 -7.16 31.64
C VAL A 64 18.17 -7.40 32.65
N SER A 65 17.62 -8.62 32.64
CA SER A 65 16.62 -9.07 33.62
C SER A 65 17.23 -9.86 34.77
N PHE A 66 16.49 -10.01 35.87
CA PHE A 66 16.82 -11.01 36.88
C PHE A 66 16.73 -12.43 36.32
N ARG A 67 17.42 -13.37 36.98
CA ARG A 67 17.26 -14.80 36.72
C ARG A 67 15.95 -15.28 37.34
N GLY A 68 15.02 -15.72 36.50
CA GLY A 68 13.70 -16.17 36.94
C GLY A 68 13.21 -17.39 36.17
N GLN A 69 11.90 -17.65 36.24
CA GLN A 69 11.23 -18.69 35.42
C GLN A 69 10.76 -18.14 34.07
N THR A 70 10.68 -16.82 33.93
CA THR A 70 10.26 -16.12 32.72
C THR A 70 11.05 -14.82 32.59
N ALA A 71 11.38 -14.45 31.37
CA ALA A 71 12.01 -13.18 31.04
C ALA A 71 11.23 -12.57 29.88
N GLU A 72 10.77 -11.33 30.03
CA GLU A 72 9.97 -10.65 29.02
C GLU A 72 10.48 -9.23 28.86
N TRP A 73 10.68 -8.83 27.61
CA TRP A 73 11.07 -7.48 27.21
C TRP A 73 10.21 -7.09 26.02
N ARG A 74 9.81 -5.82 25.94
CA ARG A 74 9.05 -5.30 24.80
C ARG A 74 9.43 -3.87 24.45
N VAL A 75 9.26 -3.55 23.18
CA VAL A 75 9.33 -2.19 22.63
C VAL A 75 7.97 -1.81 22.03
N ASP A 76 7.56 -0.55 22.25
CA ASP A 76 6.39 0.07 21.64
C ASP A 76 6.81 0.92 20.44
N LEU A 77 6.48 0.51 19.22
CA LEU A 77 6.82 1.22 17.99
C LEU A 77 5.99 2.52 17.78
N GLY A 78 5.15 2.88 18.75
CA GLY A 78 4.32 4.09 18.78
C GLY A 78 3.04 4.01 17.94
N ALA A 79 3.07 3.26 16.84
CA ALA A 79 1.93 3.03 15.96
C ALA A 79 1.96 1.60 15.40
N LEU A 80 0.91 1.21 14.67
CA LEU A 80 0.93 -0.01 13.87
C LEU A 80 1.97 0.17 12.75
N LYS A 81 2.86 -0.81 12.59
CA LYS A 81 3.93 -0.81 11.60
C LYS A 81 3.92 -2.12 10.80
N ASN A 82 4.49 -2.05 9.60
CA ASN A 82 4.74 -3.20 8.74
C ASN A 82 6.14 -3.72 9.05
N ILE A 83 6.25 -4.78 9.84
CA ILE A 83 7.53 -5.32 10.29
C ILE A 83 8.01 -6.32 9.24
N HIS A 84 9.26 -6.19 8.79
CA HIS A 84 9.89 -7.17 7.89
C HIS A 84 10.73 -8.16 8.68
N HIS A 85 11.62 -7.65 9.54
CA HIS A 85 12.51 -8.48 10.33
C HIS A 85 12.92 -7.80 11.63
N VAL A 86 13.33 -8.63 12.59
CA VAL A 86 13.84 -8.23 13.89
C VAL A 86 15.25 -8.76 14.03
N PHE A 87 16.17 -7.88 14.39
CA PHE A 87 17.53 -8.20 14.74
C PHE A 87 17.68 -8.20 16.26
N ILE A 88 18.38 -9.19 16.82
CA ILE A 88 18.66 -9.26 18.25
C ILE A 88 20.14 -9.56 18.46
N GLN A 89 20.84 -8.64 19.09
CA GLN A 89 22.20 -8.77 19.57
C GLN A 89 22.19 -9.05 21.08
N TYR A 90 22.87 -10.11 21.49
CA TYR A 90 23.04 -10.51 22.89
C TYR A 90 24.37 -10.04 23.46
N ALA A 91 24.43 -9.94 24.80
CA ALA A 91 25.66 -9.68 25.52
C ALA A 91 26.69 -10.81 25.35
N THR A 92 27.90 -10.45 24.93
CA THR A 92 29.06 -11.36 24.84
C THR A 92 29.99 -11.23 26.05
N ILE A 93 29.98 -10.07 26.71
CA ILE A 93 30.90 -9.69 27.80
C ILE A 93 32.37 -9.93 27.43
N ASN A 94 32.75 -9.62 26.18
CA ASN A 94 34.09 -9.82 25.62
C ASN A 94 34.57 -11.28 25.64
N ILE A 95 33.66 -12.25 25.77
CA ILE A 95 33.93 -13.68 25.58
C ILE A 95 33.55 -14.04 24.14
N THR A 96 34.34 -14.90 23.50
CA THR A 96 33.99 -15.43 22.17
C THR A 96 32.60 -16.06 22.20
N TRP A 97 31.83 -15.83 21.13
CA TRP A 97 30.48 -16.36 21.01
C TRP A 97 30.52 -17.77 20.42
N ASP A 98 30.79 -18.75 21.30
CA ASP A 98 30.89 -20.17 20.98
C ASP A 98 30.29 -21.03 22.11
N GLU A 99 30.41 -22.35 21.99
CA GLU A 99 29.84 -23.32 22.95
C GLU A 99 30.31 -23.14 24.40
N ASN A 100 31.47 -22.51 24.61
CA ASN A 100 32.04 -22.26 25.94
C ASN A 100 31.54 -20.95 26.54
N ASN A 101 30.81 -20.13 25.77
CA ASN A 101 30.25 -18.89 26.28
C ASN A 101 29.16 -19.22 27.31
N PRO A 102 29.29 -18.76 28.57
CA PRO A 102 28.37 -19.14 29.64
C PRO A 102 26.98 -18.52 29.49
N PHE A 103 26.78 -17.59 28.53
CA PHE A 103 25.52 -16.89 28.34
C PHE A 103 24.59 -17.52 27.30
N THR A 104 25.12 -18.32 26.38
CA THR A 104 24.35 -18.91 25.26
C THR A 104 23.13 -19.70 25.74
N ASN A 105 23.28 -20.46 26.83
CA ASN A 105 22.22 -21.27 27.43
C ASN A 105 21.00 -20.50 27.98
N PHE A 106 21.14 -19.21 28.28
CA PHE A 106 20.05 -18.38 28.80
C PHE A 106 19.10 -17.93 27.70
N PHE A 107 19.59 -17.86 26.46
CA PHE A 107 18.80 -17.41 25.31
C PHE A 107 18.09 -18.54 24.60
N LEU A 108 18.58 -19.79 24.72
CA LEU A 108 17.93 -20.93 24.09
C LEU A 108 16.43 -21.01 24.41
N GLY A 109 15.63 -21.37 23.41
CA GLY A 109 14.18 -21.50 23.49
C GLY A 109 13.39 -20.18 23.52
N PHE A 110 14.05 -19.04 23.30
CA PHE A 110 13.34 -17.77 23.26
C PHE A 110 12.31 -17.70 22.12
N SER A 111 11.36 -16.80 22.27
CA SER A 111 10.32 -16.52 21.31
C SER A 111 10.21 -15.02 21.07
N VAL A 112 9.84 -14.65 19.85
CA VAL A 112 9.53 -13.26 19.48
C VAL A 112 8.09 -13.20 19.03
N TYR A 113 7.33 -12.28 19.61
CA TYR A 113 5.95 -12.02 19.28
C TYR A 113 5.78 -10.62 18.69
N ILE A 114 4.85 -10.51 17.76
CA ILE A 114 4.38 -9.24 17.22
C ILE A 114 2.95 -9.05 17.68
N SER A 115 2.66 -7.94 18.37
CA SER A 115 1.34 -7.72 18.97
C SER A 115 0.84 -6.31 18.74
N ASN A 116 -0.48 -6.15 18.72
CA ASN A 116 -1.15 -4.84 18.75
C ASN A 116 -1.42 -4.37 20.19
N ALA A 117 -1.17 -5.25 21.17
CA ALA A 117 -1.33 -4.98 22.59
C ALA A 117 -0.01 -5.22 23.34
N THR A 118 0.05 -4.80 24.60
CA THR A 118 1.24 -4.94 25.44
C THR A 118 1.55 -6.39 25.85
N ASN A 119 0.63 -7.32 25.58
CA ASN A 119 0.71 -8.71 26.02
C ASN A 119 0.94 -9.63 24.82
N LYS A 120 1.76 -10.67 25.00
CA LYS A 120 2.12 -11.62 23.94
C LYS A 120 0.98 -12.57 23.57
N GLU A 121 0.05 -12.84 24.49
CA GLU A 121 -1.05 -13.80 24.29
C GLU A 121 -2.02 -13.37 23.18
N ASN A 122 -2.09 -12.06 22.91
CA ASN A 122 -2.89 -11.49 21.83
C ASN A 122 -2.07 -11.25 20.55
N GLY A 123 -0.79 -11.60 20.57
CA GLY A 123 0.14 -11.40 19.46
C GLY A 123 0.30 -12.64 18.60
N VAL A 124 0.94 -12.45 17.45
CA VAL A 124 1.39 -13.52 16.56
C VAL A 124 2.77 -13.98 17.04
N LEU A 125 2.94 -15.29 17.21
CA LEU A 125 4.25 -15.90 17.41
C LEU A 125 5.04 -15.81 16.10
N CYS A 126 5.94 -14.84 15.98
CA CYS A 126 6.79 -14.73 14.80
C CYS A 126 7.84 -15.84 14.77
N PHE A 127 8.53 -16.02 15.89
CA PHE A 127 9.67 -16.90 15.97
C PHE A 127 9.71 -17.63 17.29
N ARG A 128 10.11 -18.90 17.24
CA ARG A 128 10.43 -19.69 18.41
C ARG A 128 11.68 -20.50 18.13
N ASP A 129 12.69 -20.28 18.95
CA ASP A 129 13.85 -21.14 18.95
C ASP A 129 13.46 -22.55 19.42
N THR A 130 13.74 -23.52 18.56
CA THR A 130 13.57 -24.95 18.82
C THR A 130 14.80 -25.77 18.41
N ASN A 131 15.80 -25.12 17.80
CA ASN A 131 16.87 -25.79 17.07
C ASN A 131 18.27 -25.32 17.51
N TYR A 132 18.38 -24.15 18.12
CA TYR A 132 19.69 -23.66 18.53
C TYR A 132 20.23 -24.47 19.71
N THR A 133 21.55 -24.58 19.73
CA THR A 133 22.35 -25.14 20.81
C THR A 133 23.30 -24.07 21.31
N ASN A 134 24.00 -24.33 22.42
CA ASN A 134 25.03 -23.41 22.92
C ASN A 134 26.09 -23.05 21.86
N ALA A 135 26.37 -23.97 20.92
CA ALA A 135 27.35 -23.77 19.85
C ALA A 135 26.79 -23.04 18.62
N THR A 136 25.47 -23.13 18.38
CA THR A 136 24.85 -22.76 17.10
C THR A 136 23.93 -21.56 17.16
N ILE A 137 23.55 -21.08 18.36
CA ILE A 137 22.80 -19.84 18.49
C ILE A 137 23.61 -18.67 17.89
N PRO A 138 23.10 -17.94 16.89
CA PRO A 138 23.86 -16.84 16.30
C PRO A 138 23.79 -15.59 17.19
N ASN A 139 24.78 -14.71 17.04
CA ASN A 139 24.77 -13.39 17.67
C ASN A 139 25.49 -12.40 16.72
N PRO A 140 24.73 -11.57 16.00
CA PRO A 140 23.29 -11.33 16.13
C PRO A 140 22.40 -12.41 15.51
N VAL A 141 21.16 -12.49 15.98
CA VAL A 141 20.08 -13.26 15.34
C VAL A 141 19.30 -12.34 14.40
N ASN A 142 19.06 -12.76 13.17
CA ASN A 142 18.17 -12.10 12.22
C ASN A 142 16.90 -12.94 12.04
N ILE A 143 15.75 -12.38 12.40
CA ILE A 143 14.46 -13.07 12.45
C ILE A 143 13.51 -12.41 11.46
N THR A 144 13.21 -13.11 10.37
CA THR A 144 12.18 -12.66 9.41
C THR A 144 10.80 -12.77 10.05
N CYS A 145 10.11 -11.64 10.17
CA CYS A 145 8.84 -11.50 10.86
C CYS A 145 7.86 -10.62 10.06
N PRO A 146 7.37 -11.07 8.89
CA PRO A 146 6.55 -10.26 7.98
C PRO A 146 5.11 -10.13 8.51
N TYR A 147 4.94 -9.39 9.59
CA TYR A 147 3.66 -9.18 10.26
C TYR A 147 3.43 -7.70 10.58
N HIS A 148 2.17 -7.35 10.80
CA HIS A 148 1.79 -6.02 11.26
C HIS A 148 1.68 -6.00 12.77
N GLY A 149 2.28 -5.00 13.40
CA GLY A 149 2.22 -4.87 14.85
C GLY A 149 2.69 -3.53 15.36
N ARG A 150 2.34 -3.26 16.62
CA ARG A 150 2.83 -2.10 17.36
C ARG A 150 3.92 -2.48 18.36
N TYR A 151 3.86 -3.69 18.91
CA TYR A 151 4.77 -4.16 19.93
C TYR A 151 5.59 -5.33 19.41
N ILE A 152 6.90 -5.27 19.63
CA ILE A 152 7.79 -6.44 19.53
C ILE A 152 8.06 -6.93 20.93
N ILE A 153 7.85 -8.22 21.18
CA ILE A 153 7.97 -8.81 22.51
C ILE A 153 8.94 -9.99 22.43
N TYR A 154 10.08 -9.85 23.11
CA TYR A 154 10.96 -10.97 23.42
C TYR A 154 10.44 -11.68 24.66
N TYR A 155 10.34 -13.01 24.59
CA TYR A 155 9.90 -13.84 25.70
C TYR A 155 10.72 -15.11 25.79
N ASN A 156 11.17 -15.43 27.00
CA ASN A 156 11.77 -16.74 27.28
C ASN A 156 11.19 -17.33 28.57
N ASN A 157 11.01 -18.64 28.63
CA ASN A 157 10.47 -19.31 29.80
C ASN A 157 11.14 -20.65 30.13
N ARG A 158 11.04 -21.02 31.40
CA ARG A 158 11.51 -22.26 32.00
C ARG A 158 10.45 -22.82 32.93
N THR A 159 9.20 -22.91 32.48
CA THR A 159 8.07 -23.24 33.38
C THR A 159 7.76 -24.73 33.50
N HIS A 160 8.27 -25.56 32.58
CA HIS A 160 7.92 -26.98 32.48
C HIS A 160 9.19 -27.86 32.34
N PRO A 161 9.80 -28.33 33.44
CA PRO A 161 10.92 -29.26 33.38
C PRO A 161 10.46 -30.68 32.99
N PRO A 162 11.33 -31.53 32.40
CA PRO A 162 12.74 -31.27 32.10
C PRO A 162 12.93 -30.37 30.87
N TYR A 163 13.97 -29.54 30.89
CA TYR A 163 14.32 -28.68 29.75
C TYR A 163 15.20 -29.44 28.73
N PRO A 164 15.18 -29.04 27.44
CA PRO A 164 16.11 -29.59 26.46
C PRO A 164 17.57 -29.43 26.89
N GLU A 165 18.44 -30.27 26.34
CA GLU A 165 19.87 -30.23 26.64
C GLU A 165 20.49 -28.86 26.32
N GLY A 166 21.42 -28.42 27.17
CA GLY A 166 22.06 -27.11 27.04
C GLY A 166 21.29 -25.95 27.65
N TYR A 167 19.98 -26.06 27.90
CA TYR A 167 19.17 -24.97 28.43
C TYR A 167 19.53 -24.66 29.89
N SER A 168 19.62 -23.36 30.21
CA SER A 168 19.71 -22.93 31.61
C SER A 168 18.43 -23.26 32.38
N LYS A 169 18.55 -23.49 33.69
CA LYS A 169 17.39 -23.66 34.60
C LYS A 169 16.60 -22.38 34.84
N TYR A 170 17.18 -21.23 34.47
CA TYR A 170 16.58 -19.91 34.61
C TYR A 170 16.41 -19.27 33.24
N ALA A 171 15.33 -18.52 33.07
CA ALA A 171 15.17 -17.58 31.98
C ALA A 171 15.72 -16.21 32.41
N CYS A 172 16.55 -15.61 31.57
CA CYS A 172 16.91 -14.21 31.64
C CYS A 172 17.12 -13.66 30.23
N HIS A 173 17.14 -12.34 30.09
CA HIS A 173 17.57 -11.69 28.86
C HIS A 173 18.74 -10.74 29.17
N LEU A 174 19.66 -10.64 28.21
CA LEU A 174 20.76 -9.69 28.15
C LEU A 174 20.82 -9.15 26.72
N LEU A 175 19.81 -8.34 26.37
CA LEU A 175 19.62 -7.81 25.01
C LEU A 175 20.43 -6.52 24.90
N CYS A 176 21.43 -6.49 24.04
CA CYS A 176 22.27 -5.29 23.88
C CYS A 176 21.78 -4.41 22.74
N GLU A 177 21.26 -5.00 21.66
CA GLU A 177 20.62 -4.23 20.60
C GLU A 177 19.46 -5.05 20.02
N VAL A 178 18.33 -4.41 19.81
CA VAL A 178 17.13 -4.94 19.18
C VAL A 178 16.69 -3.96 18.12
N GLU A 179 16.96 -4.29 16.86
CA GLU A 179 16.58 -3.47 15.72
C GLU A 179 15.33 -4.07 15.07
N VAL A 180 14.38 -3.21 14.72
CA VAL A 180 13.13 -3.64 14.10
C VAL A 180 13.00 -2.94 12.77
N TYR A 181 13.21 -3.68 11.69
CA TYR A 181 13.21 -3.11 10.35
C TYR A 181 11.87 -3.31 9.67
N GLY A 182 11.36 -2.21 9.12
CA GLY A 182 10.07 -2.19 8.46
C GLY A 182 9.68 -0.79 8.00
N CYS A 183 8.39 -0.60 7.75
CA CYS A 183 7.81 0.65 7.26
C CYS A 183 6.52 1.02 8.00
N ASP A 184 5.99 2.20 7.67
CA ASP A 184 4.63 2.60 8.05
C ASP A 184 3.55 1.74 7.36
N VAL A 185 2.35 1.73 7.94
CA VAL A 185 1.17 1.18 7.26
C VAL A 185 0.93 1.89 5.92
N ASN A 186 0.27 1.20 5.01
CA ASN A 186 0.04 1.61 3.62
C ASN A 186 1.33 1.76 2.78
N THR A 187 2.39 1.05 3.16
CA THR A 187 3.61 0.92 2.35
C THR A 187 4.06 -0.55 2.26
N TYR A 188 4.92 -0.86 1.29
CA TYR A 188 5.41 -2.21 1.06
C TYR A 188 6.83 -2.23 0.47
N GLY A 189 7.48 -3.39 0.57
CA GLY A 189 8.81 -3.63 0.03
C GLY A 189 9.92 -2.89 0.80
N VAL A 190 11.17 -3.16 0.41
CA VAL A 190 12.38 -2.62 1.05
C VAL A 190 12.49 -1.10 0.95
N ASP A 191 11.88 -0.51 -0.08
CA ASP A 191 11.85 0.92 -0.36
C ASP A 191 10.56 1.59 0.16
N CYS A 192 9.83 0.93 1.06
CA CYS A 192 8.58 1.45 1.65
C CYS A 192 7.66 2.13 0.61
N LYS A 193 7.50 1.53 -0.58
CA LYS A 193 6.68 2.09 -1.66
C LYS A 193 5.24 2.18 -1.16
N ARG A 194 4.57 3.29 -1.43
CA ARG A 194 3.17 3.48 -1.02
C ARG A 194 2.28 2.46 -1.72
N CYS A 195 1.37 1.84 -0.96
CA CYS A 195 0.32 0.98 -1.52
C CYS A 195 -0.49 1.74 -2.58
N GLY A 196 -0.95 1.02 -3.62
CA GLY A 196 -1.90 1.55 -4.59
C GLY A 196 -3.32 1.61 -4.05
N ASN A 197 -4.28 1.74 -4.97
CA ASN A 197 -5.70 1.91 -4.65
C ASN A 197 -6.39 0.55 -4.48
N CYS A 198 -6.08 -0.12 -3.37
CA CYS A 198 -6.69 -1.39 -3.02
C CYS A 198 -8.18 -1.23 -2.66
N SER A 199 -8.99 -2.17 -3.12
CA SER A 199 -10.44 -2.12 -2.95
C SER A 199 -10.85 -1.98 -1.48
N GLY A 200 -11.71 -1.00 -1.21
CA GLY A 200 -12.23 -0.72 0.13
C GLY A 200 -11.19 -0.14 1.10
N GLY A 201 -10.08 0.41 0.59
CA GLY A 201 -9.00 0.93 1.41
C GLY A 201 -8.24 -0.15 2.17
N ALA A 202 -8.27 -1.40 1.67
CA ALA A 202 -7.54 -2.51 2.27
C ALA A 202 -6.03 -2.23 2.26
N GLN A 203 -5.35 -2.61 3.34
CA GLN A 203 -3.90 -2.62 3.39
C GLN A 203 -3.36 -3.58 2.34
N CYS A 204 -2.43 -3.11 1.49
CA CYS A 204 -1.72 -3.99 0.55
C CYS A 204 -0.75 -4.92 1.29
N ASP A 205 -0.40 -6.04 0.67
CA ASP A 205 0.66 -6.92 1.17
C ASP A 205 1.94 -6.11 1.37
N HIS A 206 2.51 -6.13 2.58
CA HIS A 206 3.64 -5.28 2.92
C HIS A 206 4.99 -5.76 2.33
N VAL A 207 5.03 -6.93 1.73
CA VAL A 207 6.20 -7.44 1.02
C VAL A 207 6.05 -7.19 -0.48
N THR A 208 4.92 -7.60 -1.07
CA THR A 208 4.72 -7.59 -2.53
C THR A 208 3.93 -6.40 -3.06
N GLY A 209 3.23 -5.66 -2.20
CA GLY A 209 2.35 -4.57 -2.61
C GLY A 209 1.00 -5.02 -3.17
N THR A 210 0.73 -6.32 -3.22
CA THR A 210 -0.47 -6.87 -3.84
C THR A 210 -1.71 -6.54 -3.01
N CYS A 211 -2.79 -6.14 -3.67
CA CYS A 211 -4.06 -5.85 -3.00
C CYS A 211 -4.90 -7.13 -2.81
N PRO A 212 -5.22 -7.53 -1.56
CA PRO A 212 -5.90 -8.81 -1.29
C PRO A 212 -7.34 -8.88 -1.84
N ASN A 213 -7.98 -7.72 -2.03
CA ASN A 213 -9.36 -7.60 -2.53
C ASN A 213 -9.42 -7.06 -3.97
N GLY A 214 -8.30 -7.03 -4.69
CA GLY A 214 -8.19 -6.36 -5.98
C GLY A 214 -8.23 -4.83 -5.87
N CYS A 215 -8.51 -4.16 -6.98
CA CYS A 215 -8.41 -2.70 -7.12
C CYS A 215 -9.74 -1.98 -7.00
N ASP A 216 -9.69 -0.71 -6.61
CA ASP A 216 -10.81 0.20 -6.80
C ASP A 216 -11.16 0.37 -8.30
N PRO A 217 -12.42 0.69 -8.65
CA PRO A 217 -12.80 0.90 -10.04
C PRO A 217 -11.95 2.01 -10.68
N GLY A 218 -11.54 1.78 -11.93
CA GLY A 218 -10.66 2.69 -12.66
C GLY A 218 -9.17 2.47 -12.42
N MET A 219 -8.79 1.48 -11.61
CA MET A 219 -7.43 1.04 -11.36
C MET A 219 -7.26 -0.44 -11.70
N TYR A 220 -6.04 -0.87 -12.04
CA TYR A 220 -5.72 -2.27 -12.34
C TYR A 220 -4.27 -2.63 -12.01
N GLY A 221 -3.96 -3.92 -12.16
CA GLY A 221 -2.66 -4.53 -11.82
C GLY A 221 -2.63 -5.04 -10.38
N ASP A 222 -1.66 -5.90 -10.06
CA ASP A 222 -1.61 -6.57 -8.76
C ASP A 222 -1.44 -5.59 -7.59
N GLU A 223 -0.70 -4.49 -7.81
CA GLU A 223 -0.45 -3.42 -6.83
C GLU A 223 -1.49 -2.28 -6.88
N CYS A 224 -2.44 -2.33 -7.83
CA CYS A 224 -3.45 -1.31 -8.05
C CYS A 224 -2.90 0.12 -8.21
N ASP A 225 -1.76 0.23 -8.88
CA ASP A 225 -1.03 1.48 -9.10
C ASP A 225 -1.14 2.01 -10.54
N ARG A 226 -1.93 1.34 -11.39
CA ARG A 226 -2.16 1.72 -12.79
C ARG A 226 -3.61 2.13 -13.03
N GLU A 227 -3.82 3.32 -13.59
CA GLU A 227 -5.14 3.80 -14.02
C GLU A 227 -5.58 3.13 -15.33
N CYS A 228 -6.89 2.93 -15.53
CA CYS A 228 -7.39 2.40 -16.80
C CYS A 228 -7.00 3.32 -17.97
N VAL A 229 -6.43 2.70 -19.01
CA VAL A 229 -6.00 3.38 -20.24
C VAL A 229 -6.72 2.80 -21.46
N ASN A 230 -6.40 3.29 -22.67
CA ASN A 230 -6.90 2.74 -23.93
C ASN A 230 -8.43 2.69 -24.02
N LYS A 231 -9.12 3.73 -23.53
CA LYS A 231 -10.58 3.84 -23.56
C LYS A 231 -11.30 2.70 -22.83
N THR A 232 -10.77 2.31 -21.67
CA THR A 232 -11.42 1.36 -20.76
C THR A 232 -11.73 2.01 -19.42
N TYR A 233 -12.69 1.44 -18.67
CA TYR A 233 -13.07 1.95 -17.36
C TYR A 233 -13.61 0.83 -16.45
N GLY A 234 -13.91 1.20 -15.20
CA GLY A 234 -14.60 0.33 -14.24
C GLY A 234 -13.67 -0.68 -13.57
N MET A 235 -14.25 -1.77 -13.06
CA MET A 235 -13.51 -2.80 -12.33
C MET A 235 -12.53 -3.52 -13.27
N GLU A 236 -11.26 -3.57 -12.88
CA GLU A 236 -10.17 -4.19 -13.65
C GLU A 236 -10.09 -3.70 -15.11
N CYS A 237 -10.59 -2.51 -15.40
CA CYS A 237 -10.61 -1.91 -16.74
C CYS A 237 -11.28 -2.79 -17.81
N LYS A 238 -12.32 -3.53 -17.42
CA LYS A 238 -13.03 -4.47 -18.31
C LYS A 238 -14.09 -3.81 -19.19
N GLU A 239 -14.57 -2.63 -18.83
CA GLU A 239 -15.58 -1.91 -19.60
C GLU A 239 -14.94 -1.04 -20.69
N GLN A 240 -15.62 -0.88 -21.83
CA GLN A 240 -15.16 -0.08 -22.97
C GLN A 240 -15.88 1.26 -23.00
N CYS A 241 -15.15 2.37 -23.19
CA CYS A 241 -15.78 3.67 -23.37
C CYS A 241 -16.68 3.69 -24.61
N GLY A 242 -17.80 4.40 -24.52
CA GLY A 242 -18.59 4.76 -25.71
C GLY A 242 -17.92 5.85 -26.55
N ASN A 243 -18.69 6.42 -27.48
CA ASN A 243 -18.21 7.45 -28.40
C ASN A 243 -18.29 8.85 -27.76
N CYS A 244 -17.33 9.16 -26.90
CA CYS A 244 -17.15 10.52 -26.38
C CYS A 244 -16.79 11.50 -27.50
N SER A 245 -17.23 12.75 -27.37
CA SER A 245 -16.93 13.84 -28.30
C SER A 245 -15.42 13.92 -28.61
N ASN A 246 -15.09 14.12 -29.89
CA ASN A 246 -13.71 14.21 -30.41
C ASN A 246 -12.82 12.98 -30.14
N GLY A 247 -13.42 11.84 -29.75
CA GLY A 247 -12.68 10.62 -29.46
C GLY A 247 -11.87 10.66 -28.16
N GLU A 248 -12.13 11.62 -27.29
CA GLU A 248 -11.53 11.74 -25.95
C GLU A 248 -11.76 10.46 -25.12
N PRO A 249 -10.85 10.12 -24.19
CA PRO A 249 -11.07 9.03 -23.25
C PRO A 249 -12.24 9.36 -22.32
N CYS A 250 -13.03 8.35 -21.98
CA CYS A 250 -14.03 8.46 -20.93
C CYS A 250 -13.39 8.45 -19.54
N HIS A 251 -14.15 8.83 -18.52
CA HIS A 251 -13.69 8.79 -17.14
C HIS A 251 -13.41 7.34 -16.71
N HIS A 252 -12.16 7.06 -16.31
CA HIS A 252 -11.66 5.71 -16.03
C HIS A 252 -12.44 4.96 -14.92
N VAL A 253 -13.12 5.66 -14.01
CA VAL A 253 -13.91 5.01 -12.94
C VAL A 253 -15.30 4.57 -13.42
N ASP A 254 -16.00 5.43 -14.16
CA ASP A 254 -17.46 5.29 -14.37
C ASP A 254 -17.91 5.41 -15.83
N GLY A 255 -16.96 5.57 -16.75
CA GLY A 255 -17.21 5.58 -18.19
C GLY A 255 -17.80 6.89 -18.72
N SER A 256 -17.95 7.91 -17.89
CA SER A 256 -18.63 9.14 -18.31
C SER A 256 -17.81 10.00 -19.27
N CYS A 257 -18.47 10.64 -20.23
CA CYS A 257 -17.82 11.53 -21.19
C CYS A 257 -17.96 13.00 -20.75
N ARG A 258 -16.86 13.62 -20.32
CA ARG A 258 -16.82 15.00 -19.79
C ARG A 258 -17.41 16.06 -20.73
N TYR A 259 -17.20 15.89 -22.04
CA TYR A 259 -17.63 16.84 -23.07
C TYR A 259 -18.84 16.33 -23.88
N GLY A 260 -19.59 15.37 -23.33
CA GLY A 260 -20.72 14.73 -24.00
C GLY A 260 -20.32 13.75 -25.10
N CYS A 261 -21.30 13.40 -25.92
CA CYS A 261 -21.26 12.34 -26.91
C CYS A 261 -21.10 12.85 -28.33
N ASP A 262 -20.40 12.07 -29.15
CA ASP A 262 -20.25 12.33 -30.57
C ASP A 262 -21.58 12.17 -31.33
N VAL A 263 -21.55 12.42 -32.64
CA VAL A 263 -22.73 12.34 -33.50
C VAL A 263 -23.40 10.96 -33.43
N GLY A 264 -24.73 10.99 -33.30
CA GLY A 264 -25.54 9.79 -33.33
C GLY A 264 -25.64 9.04 -31.99
N VAL A 265 -24.83 9.33 -30.98
CA VAL A 265 -24.91 8.69 -29.66
C VAL A 265 -25.33 9.68 -28.56
N HIS A 266 -25.89 9.16 -27.48
CA HIS A 266 -26.19 9.92 -26.25
C HIS A 266 -25.98 9.05 -25.01
N GLY A 267 -26.39 9.59 -23.85
CA GLY A 267 -26.23 8.94 -22.55
C GLY A 267 -25.00 9.46 -21.82
N ARG A 268 -24.80 9.02 -20.57
CA ARG A 268 -23.66 9.45 -19.75
C ARG A 268 -22.34 8.90 -20.28
N THR A 269 -22.40 7.68 -20.81
CA THR A 269 -21.30 6.83 -21.31
C THR A 269 -21.18 6.83 -22.83
N CYS A 270 -22.12 7.47 -23.55
CA CYS A 270 -22.12 7.61 -25.01
C CYS A 270 -22.14 6.29 -25.78
N ASP A 271 -22.77 5.28 -25.19
CA ASP A 271 -23.01 3.93 -25.72
C ASP A 271 -24.45 3.74 -26.21
N GLU A 272 -25.35 4.68 -25.92
CA GLU A 272 -26.75 4.64 -26.36
C GLU A 272 -26.91 5.31 -27.73
N ALA A 273 -27.66 4.66 -28.63
CA ALA A 273 -28.00 5.22 -29.93
C ALA A 273 -29.13 6.26 -29.84
N CYS A 274 -29.08 7.32 -30.68
CA CYS A 274 -30.21 8.25 -30.80
C CYS A 274 -31.54 7.52 -30.96
N GLN A 275 -32.49 7.91 -30.12
CA GLN A 275 -33.87 7.50 -30.28
C GLN A 275 -34.42 7.92 -31.66
N PRO A 276 -35.36 7.16 -32.23
CA PRO A 276 -36.01 7.52 -33.49
C PRO A 276 -36.54 8.96 -33.46
N GLY A 277 -36.24 9.74 -34.50
CA GLY A 277 -36.64 11.15 -34.57
C GLY A 277 -35.57 12.14 -34.09
N ARG A 278 -34.40 11.70 -33.65
CA ARG A 278 -33.27 12.55 -33.21
C ARG A 278 -31.97 12.20 -33.93
N TYR A 279 -31.09 13.20 -34.10
CA TYR A 279 -29.78 13.05 -34.72
C TYR A 279 -28.76 14.09 -34.21
N GLY A 280 -27.50 13.91 -34.61
CA GLY A 280 -26.40 14.84 -34.35
C GLY A 280 -25.71 14.61 -33.00
N ILE A 281 -24.89 15.58 -32.58
CA ILE A 281 -24.14 15.55 -31.30
C ILE A 281 -25.13 15.46 -30.14
N ASN A 282 -24.87 14.53 -29.20
CA ASN A 282 -25.76 14.24 -28.06
C ASN A 282 -27.23 13.99 -28.45
N CYS A 283 -27.53 13.64 -29.71
CA CYS A 283 -28.89 13.53 -30.22
C CYS A 283 -29.76 14.78 -29.96
N ALA A 284 -29.13 15.96 -29.94
CA ALA A 284 -29.78 17.21 -29.57
C ALA A 284 -30.71 17.76 -30.66
N THR A 285 -30.61 17.27 -31.90
CA THR A 285 -31.36 17.80 -33.04
C THR A 285 -32.52 16.88 -33.42
N LEU A 286 -33.70 17.45 -33.69
CA LEU A 286 -34.88 16.71 -34.15
C LEU A 286 -34.83 16.48 -35.66
N CYS A 287 -35.27 15.31 -36.12
CA CYS A 287 -35.53 15.06 -37.54
C CYS A 287 -36.56 16.07 -38.09
N GLY A 288 -36.50 16.34 -39.39
CA GLY A 288 -37.50 17.18 -40.05
C GLY A 288 -38.93 16.65 -39.85
N PRO A 289 -39.95 17.52 -39.69
CA PRO A 289 -41.33 17.08 -39.38
C PRO A 289 -41.98 16.28 -40.52
N ASN A 290 -41.44 16.36 -41.73
CA ASN A 290 -41.93 15.66 -42.91
C ASN A 290 -41.14 14.40 -43.25
N CYS A 291 -40.32 13.94 -42.30
CA CYS A 291 -39.44 12.80 -42.43
C CYS A 291 -40.15 11.55 -41.90
N GLN A 292 -40.15 10.44 -42.65
CA GLN A 292 -40.66 9.16 -42.13
C GLN A 292 -39.68 8.50 -41.14
N GLY A 293 -38.42 8.90 -41.19
CA GLY A 293 -37.36 8.59 -40.24
C GLY A 293 -36.03 9.11 -40.78
N CYS A 294 -35.17 9.65 -39.91
CA CYS A 294 -33.87 10.19 -40.32
C CYS A 294 -32.69 9.41 -39.74
N ASN A 295 -31.57 9.44 -40.47
CA ASN A 295 -30.30 8.88 -40.05
C ASN A 295 -29.78 9.61 -38.81
N ARG A 296 -29.46 8.87 -37.75
CA ARG A 296 -28.97 9.42 -36.46
C ARG A 296 -27.67 10.21 -36.55
N PHE A 297 -26.83 9.98 -37.56
CA PHE A 297 -25.56 10.67 -37.75
C PHE A 297 -25.73 11.93 -38.60
N THR A 298 -26.44 11.82 -39.72
CA THR A 298 -26.48 12.88 -40.76
C THR A 298 -27.76 13.70 -40.78
N GLY A 299 -28.85 13.20 -40.19
CA GLY A 299 -30.19 13.82 -40.24
C GLY A 299 -30.92 13.62 -41.57
N VAL A 300 -30.37 12.84 -42.51
CA VAL A 300 -30.98 12.55 -43.82
C VAL A 300 -32.19 11.63 -43.67
N CYS A 301 -33.28 11.93 -44.36
CA CYS A 301 -34.52 11.16 -44.36
C CYS A 301 -34.43 9.89 -45.22
N GLU A 302 -33.79 8.86 -44.68
CA GLU A 302 -33.55 7.59 -45.39
C GLU A 302 -34.83 6.79 -45.69
N PHE A 303 -35.86 6.94 -44.86
CA PHE A 303 -37.16 6.29 -45.06
C PHE A 303 -38.11 7.10 -45.96
N GLY A 304 -37.61 8.17 -46.59
CA GLY A 304 -38.38 9.01 -47.50
C GLY A 304 -39.20 10.10 -46.79
N CYS A 305 -39.87 10.90 -47.63
CA CYS A 305 -40.64 12.06 -47.18
C CYS A 305 -42.13 11.76 -47.10
N LEU A 306 -42.83 12.51 -46.24
CA LEU A 306 -44.29 12.57 -46.29
C LEU A 306 -44.76 13.10 -47.66
N PRO A 307 -45.97 12.72 -48.11
CA PRO A 307 -46.50 13.16 -49.40
C PRO A 307 -46.46 14.68 -49.56
N GLY A 308 -45.98 15.14 -50.71
CA GLY A 308 -45.85 16.58 -50.99
C GLY A 308 -44.53 17.19 -50.53
N TRP A 309 -43.57 16.40 -50.02
CA TRP A 309 -42.23 16.86 -49.61
C TRP A 309 -41.11 16.13 -50.34
N THR A 310 -39.95 16.78 -50.46
CA THR A 310 -38.74 16.28 -51.14
C THR A 310 -37.49 16.98 -50.57
N GLY A 311 -36.30 16.53 -50.98
CA GLY A 311 -35.02 16.97 -50.43
C GLY A 311 -34.46 15.98 -49.38
N PRO A 312 -33.16 16.06 -49.05
CA PRO A 312 -32.49 15.13 -48.15
C PRO A 312 -33.02 15.16 -46.72
N SER A 313 -33.60 16.28 -46.25
CA SER A 313 -34.25 16.39 -44.94
C SER A 313 -35.75 16.69 -45.05
N CYS A 314 -36.34 16.42 -46.22
CA CYS A 314 -37.74 16.67 -46.54
C CYS A 314 -38.16 18.13 -46.30
N GLU A 315 -37.25 19.05 -46.63
CA GLU A 315 -37.35 20.48 -46.35
C GLU A 315 -38.05 21.27 -47.48
N LYS A 316 -38.24 20.65 -48.66
CA LYS A 316 -38.83 21.30 -49.84
C LYS A 316 -40.20 20.72 -50.16
N ARG A 317 -41.15 21.55 -50.58
CA ARG A 317 -42.43 21.08 -51.14
C ARG A 317 -42.23 20.52 -52.55
N SER A 318 -42.80 19.35 -52.81
CA SER A 318 -42.81 18.71 -54.12
C SER A 318 -43.75 19.47 -55.07
N LYS A 319 -43.19 19.96 -56.18
CA LYS A 319 -43.94 20.67 -57.24
C LYS A 319 -44.79 19.73 -58.11
N TYR A 320 -44.69 18.42 -57.93
CA TYR A 320 -45.31 17.42 -58.80
C TYR A 320 -46.62 16.83 -58.26
N MET A 321 -47.09 17.25 -57.08
CA MET A 321 -48.29 16.69 -56.44
C MET A 321 -49.63 17.34 -56.89
N PHE A 322 -49.67 17.96 -58.08
CA PHE A 322 -50.89 18.59 -58.65
C PHE A 322 -51.26 18.09 -60.05
N ARG A 323 -51.00 16.81 -60.36
CA ARG A 323 -51.58 16.16 -61.55
C ARG A 323 -52.11 14.76 -61.27
N LEU A 324 -52.99 14.61 -60.28
CA LEU A 324 -54.07 13.65 -60.43
C LEU A 324 -55.20 14.41 -61.11
N ARG A 325 -55.21 14.32 -62.45
CA ARG A 325 -56.39 14.64 -63.25
C ARG A 325 -57.54 13.79 -62.69
N LEU A 326 -58.56 14.44 -62.15
CA LEU A 326 -59.92 13.98 -62.32
C LEU A 326 -60.12 13.79 -63.83
N SER A 327 -60.09 12.53 -64.27
CA SER A 327 -60.59 12.13 -65.58
C SER A 327 -61.76 11.23 -65.29
N TYR A 328 -62.94 11.84 -65.40
CA TYR A 328 -64.29 11.31 -65.60
C TYR A 328 -64.62 9.93 -65.03
#